data_AF-A0A1G3U7D5-F1
#
_entry.id   AF-A0A1G3U7D5-F1
#
_cell.length_a   1.000
_cell.length_b   1.000
_cell.length_c   1.000
_cell.angle_alpha   90.00
_cell.angle_beta   90.00
_cell.angle_gamma   90.00
#
_symmetry.space_group_name_H-M   'P 1'
#
loop_
_entity.id
_entity.type
_entity.pdbx_description
1 polymer ?
#
loop_
_entity_poly.entity_id
_entity_poly.type
_entity_poly.pdbx_seq_one_letter_code
_entity_poly.pdbx_strand_id
1 'polypeptide(L)'
;MKELDREYLLSTQDINFKFYQNEKDFVVDEVPLGEFLGKGNYLILKVQKVEITTWDMIAVFAELLDVPAQKIGYAGLKDKHATTTQYISVESKHERAFKNFQHKQIKILEKIRHSHSIRMGDLKGNRFSINLYDIDAMDAGKIEKVARKIAKTGLPNYFGYQRFGQDAGSIEQAKEMIKGELFIEDAKIKSFLISVYQSYYFNEWLRERVLLSREKNSSEFLLLSGDVYLSKDGKLSTPKLIPTKEFESKK
;
A
#
# COMPACT_ATOMS: atom_id res chain seq x y z
N MET A 1 -20.46 9.13 11.43
CA MET A 1 -19.49 8.57 10.47
C MET A 1 -20.19 7.39 9.81
N LYS A 2 -20.64 7.51 8.56
CA LYS A 2 -21.10 6.31 7.84
C LYS A 2 -19.85 5.47 7.62
N GLU A 3 -19.76 4.38 8.37
CA GLU A 3 -18.81 3.33 8.09
C GLU A 3 -18.93 3.01 6.59
N LEU A 4 -17.82 3.07 5.85
CA LEU A 4 -17.84 2.65 4.45
C LEU A 4 -18.17 1.17 4.49
N ASP A 5 -19.39 0.83 4.09
CA ASP A 5 -19.96 -0.51 4.18
C ASP A 5 -19.23 -1.42 3.18
N ARG A 6 -18.07 -1.93 3.59
CA ARG A 6 -17.22 -2.77 2.74
C ARG A 6 -17.84 -4.15 2.65
N GLU A 7 -18.08 -4.55 1.41
CA GLU A 7 -18.55 -5.90 1.12
C GLU A 7 -17.40 -6.79 0.67
N TYR A 8 -17.44 -8.04 1.11
CA TYR A 8 -16.47 -9.07 0.75
C TYR A 8 -17.15 -10.22 0.05
N LEU A 9 -16.41 -10.86 -0.86
CA LEU A 9 -16.87 -12.06 -1.56
C LEU A 9 -17.18 -13.18 -0.55
N LEU A 10 -16.37 -13.29 0.50
CA LEU A 10 -16.57 -14.27 1.55
C LEU A 10 -17.54 -13.75 2.60
N SER A 11 -18.70 -14.39 2.71
CA SER A 11 -19.56 -14.25 3.89
C SER A 11 -19.03 -15.19 4.98
N THR A 12 -18.41 -14.63 6.01
CA THR A 12 -17.94 -15.36 7.18
C THR A 12 -18.64 -14.83 8.42
N GLN A 13 -18.91 -15.70 9.39
CA GLN A 13 -19.24 -15.22 10.73
C GLN A 13 -18.08 -14.40 11.28
N ASP A 14 -18.40 -13.48 12.19
CA ASP A 14 -17.39 -12.70 12.88
C ASP A 14 -16.39 -13.63 13.57
N ILE A 15 -15.12 -13.28 13.43
CA ILE A 15 -14.00 -13.97 14.05
C ILE A 15 -13.44 -12.99 15.07
N ASN A 16 -13.40 -13.38 16.35
CA ASN A 16 -12.89 -12.50 17.38
C ASN A 16 -11.38 -12.62 17.44
N PHE A 17 -10.70 -11.48 17.40
CA PHE A 17 -9.28 -11.37 17.64
C PHE A 17 -8.97 -9.94 18.09
N LYS A 18 -7.82 -9.77 18.73
CA LYS A 18 -7.23 -8.46 18.97
C LYS A 18 -6.02 -8.26 18.07
N PHE A 19 -5.92 -7.07 17.50
CA PHE A 19 -4.78 -6.64 16.72
C PHE A 19 -4.25 -5.33 17.32
N TYR A 20 -2.93 -5.25 17.45
CA TYR A 20 -2.25 -4.06 17.93
C TYR A 20 -1.28 -3.58 16.86
N GLN A 21 -1.42 -2.34 16.42
CA GLN A 21 -0.46 -1.73 15.52
C GLN A 21 0.71 -1.18 16.35
N ASN A 22 1.75 -2.01 16.54
CA ASN A 22 2.96 -1.68 17.29
C ASN A 22 4.21 -2.29 16.63
N GLU A 23 5.38 -2.03 17.20
CA GLU A 23 6.66 -2.43 16.63
C GLU A 23 6.89 -3.94 16.53
N LYS A 24 6.24 -4.75 17.37
CA LYS A 24 6.43 -6.21 17.42
C LYS A 24 5.41 -6.93 16.55
N ASP A 25 4.22 -6.37 16.46
CA ASP A 25 3.04 -7.06 15.94
C ASP A 25 2.61 -6.55 14.57
N PHE A 26 3.20 -5.44 14.12
CA PHE A 26 3.02 -4.92 12.78
C PHE A 26 4.37 -4.67 12.12
N VAL A 27 4.83 -5.67 11.37
CA VAL A 27 6.11 -5.62 10.65
C VAL A 27 5.86 -5.49 9.16
N VAL A 28 6.52 -4.53 8.53
CA VAL A 28 6.35 -4.23 7.09
C VAL A 28 7.70 -4.21 6.39
N ASP A 29 7.94 -5.16 5.50
CA ASP A 29 9.15 -5.20 4.67
C ASP A 29 8.84 -4.80 3.23
N GLU A 30 9.51 -3.76 2.75
CA GLU A 30 9.44 -3.34 1.36
C GLU A 30 10.04 -4.40 0.42
N VAL A 31 9.32 -4.69 -0.66
CA VAL A 31 9.79 -5.53 -1.76
C VAL A 31 10.19 -4.62 -2.92
N PRO A 32 11.49 -4.55 -3.28
CA PRO A 32 11.95 -3.66 -4.33
C PRO A 32 11.41 -4.11 -5.70
N LEU A 33 11.33 -3.17 -6.64
CA LEU A 33 10.84 -3.43 -8.00
C LEU A 33 11.70 -4.48 -8.75
N GLY A 34 13.00 -4.51 -8.45
CA GLY A 34 13.96 -5.46 -9.00
C GLY A 34 15.24 -5.50 -8.17
N GLU A 35 16.22 -6.27 -8.64
CA GLU A 35 17.52 -6.38 -7.98
C GLU A 35 18.39 -5.14 -8.21
N PHE A 36 19.22 -4.79 -7.21
CA PHE A 36 20.17 -3.69 -7.35
C PHE A 36 21.47 -4.18 -7.99
N LEU A 37 22.01 -3.36 -8.89
CA LEU A 37 23.13 -3.72 -9.78
C LEU A 37 24.49 -3.93 -9.09
N GLY A 38 24.66 -3.54 -7.83
CA GLY A 38 25.96 -3.57 -7.14
C GLY A 38 26.98 -2.54 -7.66
N LYS A 39 26.62 -1.71 -8.64
CA LYS A 39 27.44 -0.62 -9.19
C LYS A 39 26.60 0.62 -9.52
N GLY A 40 27.25 1.78 -9.53
CA GLY A 40 26.65 3.04 -9.95
C GLY A 40 26.87 4.19 -8.97
N ASN A 41 26.25 5.32 -9.30
CA ASN A 41 26.47 6.61 -8.64
C ASN A 41 25.63 6.80 -7.38
N TYR A 42 24.66 5.91 -7.12
CA TYR A 42 23.82 5.93 -5.94
C TYR A 42 24.16 4.79 -5.01
N LEU A 43 24.10 5.08 -3.71
CA LEU A 43 24.13 4.10 -2.64
C LEU A 43 22.70 3.85 -2.18
N ILE A 44 22.26 2.61 -2.31
CA ILE A 44 21.00 2.13 -1.79
C ILE A 44 21.25 1.55 -0.40
N LEU A 45 20.46 1.98 0.56
CA LEU A 45 20.50 1.49 1.93
C LEU A 45 19.20 0.75 2.21
N LYS A 46 19.31 -0.50 2.64
CA LYS A 46 18.17 -1.22 3.25
C LYS A 46 18.11 -0.80 4.70
N VAL A 47 17.07 -0.08 5.09
CA VAL A 47 16.97 0.55 6.41
C VAL A 47 15.74 0.03 7.13
N GLN A 48 15.95 -0.47 8.33
CA GLN A 48 14.90 -0.77 9.29
C GLN A 48 14.71 0.43 10.21
N LYS A 49 13.46 0.84 10.41
CA LYS A 49 13.06 1.85 11.40
C LYS A 49 12.00 1.30 12.35
N VAL A 50 11.99 1.82 13.58
CA VAL A 50 11.06 1.39 14.65
C VAL A 50 10.44 2.60 15.34
N GLU A 51 9.10 2.68 15.40
CA GLU A 51 8.35 3.74 16.10
C GLU A 51 8.65 5.18 15.62
N ILE A 52 9.06 5.35 14.36
CA ILE A 52 9.28 6.66 13.72
C ILE A 52 8.70 6.68 12.31
N THR A 53 8.37 7.87 11.80
CA THR A 53 7.90 8.01 10.40
C THR A 53 9.05 7.87 9.42
N THR A 54 8.74 7.64 8.13
CA THR A 54 9.77 7.75 7.07
C THR A 54 10.38 9.15 7.04
N TRP A 55 9.61 10.21 7.28
CA TRP A 55 10.12 11.58 7.28
C TRP A 55 11.14 11.84 8.40
N ASP A 56 10.88 11.34 9.60
CA ASP A 56 11.83 11.47 10.73
C ASP A 56 13.17 10.80 10.39
N MET A 57 13.11 9.58 9.81
CA MET A 57 14.30 8.85 9.36
C MET A 57 15.06 9.61 8.26
N ILE A 58 14.34 10.21 7.30
CA ILE A 58 14.94 11.02 6.24
C ILE A 58 15.60 12.28 6.81
N ALA A 59 14.99 12.93 7.80
CA ALA A 59 15.57 14.10 8.47
C ALA A 59 16.89 13.75 9.16
N VAL A 60 16.95 12.62 9.88
CA VAL A 60 18.19 12.13 10.51
C VAL A 60 19.29 11.90 9.48
N PHE A 61 18.97 11.31 8.33
CA PHE A 61 19.96 11.09 7.28
C PHE A 61 20.35 12.37 6.54
N ALA A 62 19.41 13.30 6.35
CA ALA A 62 19.70 14.61 5.75
C ALA A 62 20.71 15.39 6.60
N GLU A 63 20.52 15.41 7.92
CA GLU A 63 21.43 16.02 8.88
C GLU A 63 22.81 15.32 8.88
N LEU A 64 22.83 13.98 8.95
CA LEU A 64 24.08 13.21 8.90
C LEU A 64 24.94 13.52 7.65
N LEU A 65 24.26 13.72 6.52
CA LEU A 65 24.92 13.89 5.22
C LEU A 65 25.18 15.35 4.85
N ASP A 66 24.62 16.30 5.59
CA ASP A 66 24.57 17.72 5.25
C ASP A 66 23.99 17.97 3.84
N VAL A 67 22.82 17.37 3.58
CA VAL A 67 22.12 17.52 2.28
C VAL A 67 20.64 17.80 2.49
N PRO A 68 19.97 18.48 1.53
CA PRO A 68 18.52 18.62 1.56
C PRO A 68 17.81 17.24 1.52
N ALA A 69 16.74 17.07 2.29
CA ALA A 69 15.96 15.83 2.36
C ALA A 69 15.49 15.32 0.99
N GLN A 70 15.23 16.23 0.03
CA GLN A 70 14.82 15.91 -1.33
C GLN A 70 15.91 15.18 -2.15
N LYS A 71 17.17 15.20 -1.69
CA LYS A 71 18.28 14.44 -2.27
C LYS A 71 18.31 12.97 -1.80
N ILE A 72 17.46 12.61 -0.84
CA ILE A 72 17.31 11.25 -0.33
C ILE A 72 16.06 10.63 -0.95
N GLY A 73 16.25 9.70 -1.88
CA GLY A 73 15.15 9.03 -2.57
C GLY A 73 14.60 7.86 -1.77
N TYR A 74 13.28 7.63 -1.83
CA TYR A 74 12.57 6.51 -1.21
C TYR A 74 11.30 6.19 -2.02
N ALA A 75 10.82 4.94 -1.94
CA ALA A 75 9.74 4.48 -2.81
C ALA A 75 8.34 4.82 -2.28
N GLY A 76 8.19 4.98 -0.97
CA GLY A 76 6.94 5.38 -0.35
C GLY A 76 7.07 5.51 1.16
N LEU A 77 6.07 6.12 1.79
CA LEU A 77 6.01 6.23 3.25
C LEU A 77 5.68 4.89 3.89
N LYS A 78 6.11 4.70 5.13
CA LYS A 78 5.84 3.51 5.95
C LYS A 78 5.27 3.92 7.29
N ASP A 79 4.48 3.02 7.88
CA ASP A 79 3.78 3.23 9.15
C ASP A 79 4.73 3.64 10.28
N LYS A 80 4.29 4.59 11.11
CA LYS A 80 5.05 5.04 12.27
C LYS A 80 5.10 3.97 13.36
N HIS A 81 3.93 3.44 13.72
CA HIS A 81 3.74 2.50 14.82
C HIS A 81 3.95 1.05 14.37
N ALA A 82 5.20 0.75 14.01
CA ALA A 82 5.57 -0.47 13.30
C ALA A 82 7.09 -0.66 13.30
N THR A 83 7.54 -1.89 13.08
CA THR A 83 8.89 -2.16 12.58
C THR A 83 8.83 -2.24 11.07
N THR A 84 9.51 -1.33 10.37
CA THR A 84 9.42 -1.28 8.90
C THR A 84 10.80 -1.29 8.27
N THR A 85 10.98 -2.13 7.26
CA THR A 85 12.17 -2.14 6.40
C THR A 85 11.83 -1.50 5.06
N GLN A 86 12.61 -0.50 4.64
CA GLN A 86 12.46 0.15 3.34
C GLN A 86 13.82 0.46 2.71
N TYR A 87 13.83 0.72 1.40
CA TYR A 87 15.03 1.12 0.70
C TYR A 87 15.07 2.64 0.52
N ILE A 88 16.22 3.22 0.84
CA ILE A 88 16.51 4.63 0.54
C ILE A 88 17.71 4.73 -0.37
N SER A 89 17.81 5.83 -1.10
CA SER A 89 18.93 6.10 -1.99
C SER A 89 19.55 7.45 -1.69
N VAL A 90 20.87 7.51 -1.72
CA VAL A 90 21.67 8.72 -1.57
C VAL A 90 22.81 8.72 -2.59
N GLU A 91 23.40 9.88 -2.86
CA GLU A 91 24.60 9.91 -3.70
C GLU A 91 25.73 9.10 -3.06
N SER A 92 26.38 8.28 -3.87
CA SER A 92 27.31 7.29 -3.36
C SER A 92 28.61 7.84 -2.75
N LYS A 93 28.92 9.11 -3.00
CA LYS A 93 30.02 9.84 -2.33
C LYS A 93 29.85 9.89 -0.81
N HIS A 94 28.62 9.76 -0.31
CA HIS A 94 28.26 9.79 1.10
C HIS A 94 28.44 8.45 1.83
N GLU A 95 28.86 7.38 1.15
CA GLU A 95 28.94 6.04 1.73
C GLU A 95 29.75 5.97 3.04
N ARG A 96 30.83 6.76 3.13
CA ARG A 96 31.70 6.83 4.30
C ARG A 96 31.00 7.38 5.55
N ALA A 97 30.01 8.27 5.39
CA ALA A 97 29.26 8.84 6.51
C ALA A 97 28.51 7.77 7.31
N PHE A 98 28.13 6.66 6.64
CA PHE A 98 27.39 5.56 7.27
C PHE A 98 28.28 4.49 7.93
N LYS A 99 29.60 4.67 8.00
CA LYS A 99 30.51 3.63 8.53
C LYS A 99 30.25 3.35 10.02
N ASN A 100 30.02 4.41 10.80
CA ASN A 100 29.81 4.34 12.25
C ASN A 100 28.43 4.90 12.65
N PHE A 101 27.47 4.90 11.72
CA PHE A 101 26.14 5.41 12.02
C PHE A 101 25.47 4.55 13.10
N GLN A 102 25.04 5.21 14.17
CA GLN A 102 24.27 4.59 15.25
C GLN A 102 23.07 5.46 15.57
N HIS A 103 21.92 4.82 15.72
CA HIS A 103 20.69 5.50 16.09
C HIS A 103 19.80 4.52 16.84
N LYS A 104 19.08 5.00 17.85
CA LYS A 104 18.24 4.15 18.73
C LYS A 104 17.12 3.43 17.97
N GLN A 105 16.58 4.08 16.93
CA GLN A 105 15.38 3.64 16.21
C GLN A 105 15.64 3.31 14.74
N ILE A 106 16.87 3.45 14.24
CA ILE A 106 17.21 3.27 12.81
C ILE A 106 18.39 2.32 12.71
N LYS A 107 18.25 1.28 11.89
CA LYS A 107 19.30 0.30 11.62
C LYS A 107 19.49 0.15 10.11
N ILE A 108 20.73 0.34 9.66
CA ILE A 108 21.12 0.03 8.28
C ILE A 108 21.46 -1.46 8.23
N LEU A 109 20.70 -2.21 7.45
CA LEU A 109 20.83 -3.67 7.30
C LEU A 109 21.77 -4.04 6.15
N GLU A 110 21.74 -3.26 5.07
CA GLU A 110 22.49 -3.55 3.85
C GLU A 110 22.83 -2.26 3.10
N LYS A 111 23.93 -2.29 2.34
CA LYS A 111 24.37 -1.22 1.47
C LYS A 111 24.71 -1.81 0.09
N ILE A 112 24.09 -1.29 -0.97
CA ILE A 112 24.31 -1.77 -2.33
C ILE A 112 24.32 -0.61 -3.32
N ARG A 113 25.22 -0.61 -4.30
CA ARG A 113 25.26 0.47 -5.31
C ARG A 113 24.21 0.25 -6.40
N HIS A 114 23.69 1.34 -6.94
CA HIS A 114 22.78 1.33 -8.08
C HIS A 114 23.00 2.51 -9.03
N SER A 115 22.54 2.38 -10.27
CA SER A 115 22.71 3.40 -11.32
C SER A 115 21.76 4.59 -11.15
N HIS A 116 20.59 4.38 -10.54
CA HIS A 116 19.57 5.40 -10.34
C HIS A 116 19.17 5.54 -8.87
N SER A 117 18.68 6.73 -8.52
CA SER A 117 18.01 6.99 -7.25
C SER A 117 16.63 6.34 -7.24
N ILE A 118 16.20 5.87 -6.07
CA ILE A 118 14.85 5.39 -5.81
C ILE A 118 13.89 6.58 -5.84
N ARG A 119 12.79 6.44 -6.58
CA ARG A 119 11.71 7.42 -6.71
C ARG A 119 10.43 6.89 -6.09
N MET A 120 9.51 7.82 -5.79
CA MET A 120 8.17 7.48 -5.36
C MET A 120 7.52 6.51 -6.35
N GLY A 121 7.09 5.35 -5.85
CA GLY A 121 6.51 4.28 -6.66
C GLY A 121 7.48 3.21 -7.14
N ASP A 122 8.80 3.29 -6.84
CA ASP A 122 9.81 2.26 -7.20
C ASP A 122 9.74 1.00 -6.29
N LEU A 123 8.50 0.63 -6.03
CA LEU A 123 7.88 -0.48 -5.34
C LEU A 123 7.47 -1.70 -6.14
N LYS A 124 7.79 -2.94 -5.77
CA LYS A 124 6.90 -4.05 -6.15
C LYS A 124 5.70 -4.15 -5.21
N GLY A 125 5.92 -3.91 -3.91
CA GLY A 125 4.89 -3.98 -2.89
C GLY A 125 5.50 -4.10 -1.50
N ASN A 126 4.67 -4.48 -0.52
CA ASN A 126 5.10 -4.65 0.86
C ASN A 126 4.71 -6.06 1.34
N ARG A 127 5.58 -6.66 2.13
CA ARG A 127 5.33 -7.90 2.86
C ARG A 127 4.96 -7.53 4.28
N PHE A 128 3.77 -7.95 4.70
CA PHE A 128 3.28 -7.71 6.05
C PHE A 128 3.43 -8.98 6.88
N SER A 129 3.91 -8.84 8.11
CA SER A 129 3.82 -9.85 9.16
C SER A 129 3.03 -9.24 10.31
N ILE A 130 1.89 -9.83 10.63
CA ILE A 130 0.92 -9.31 11.59
C ILE A 130 0.63 -10.38 12.64
N ASN A 131 0.77 -10.02 13.93
CA ASN A 131 0.36 -10.88 15.03
C ASN A 131 -1.07 -10.57 15.45
N LEU A 132 -1.87 -11.62 15.64
CA LEU A 132 -3.23 -11.55 16.13
C LEU A 132 -3.29 -12.24 17.50
N TYR A 133 -4.06 -11.67 18.42
CA TYR A 133 -4.15 -12.06 19.83
C TYR A 133 -5.57 -12.44 20.23
N ASP A 134 -5.70 -13.05 21.41
CA ASP A 134 -6.98 -13.44 22.03
C ASP A 134 -7.85 -14.28 21.09
N ILE A 135 -7.23 -15.28 20.47
CA ILE A 135 -7.87 -16.19 19.50
C ILE A 135 -8.00 -17.56 20.15
N ASP A 136 -9.23 -18.08 20.21
CA ASP A 136 -9.44 -19.47 20.59
C ASP A 136 -9.11 -20.45 19.44
N ALA A 137 -9.07 -21.74 19.74
CA ALA A 137 -8.72 -22.76 18.75
C ALA A 137 -9.72 -22.84 17.58
N MET A 138 -11.00 -22.52 17.82
CA MET A 138 -12.04 -22.56 16.81
C MET A 138 -11.88 -21.37 15.84
N ASP A 139 -11.69 -20.17 16.37
CA ASP A 139 -11.47 -18.94 15.60
C ASP A 139 -10.14 -18.98 14.86
N ALA A 140 -9.08 -19.57 15.43
CA ALA A 140 -7.82 -19.79 14.72
C ALA A 140 -8.02 -20.66 13.46
N GLY A 141 -8.79 -21.74 13.57
CA GLY A 141 -9.15 -22.58 12.41
C GLY A 141 -9.99 -21.84 11.37
N LYS A 142 -10.88 -20.93 11.79
CA LYS A 142 -11.64 -20.06 10.88
C LYS A 142 -10.71 -19.11 10.12
N ILE A 143 -9.79 -18.44 10.82
CA ILE A 143 -8.81 -17.53 10.22
C ILE A 143 -8.00 -18.25 9.15
N GLU A 144 -7.46 -19.43 9.47
CA GLU A 144 -6.67 -20.22 8.52
C GLU A 144 -7.49 -20.57 7.26
N LYS A 145 -8.74 -21.00 7.44
CA LYS A 145 -9.65 -21.32 6.34
C LYS A 145 -9.93 -20.10 5.46
N VAL A 146 -10.17 -18.94 6.06
CA VAL A 146 -10.40 -17.67 5.36
C VAL A 146 -9.15 -17.22 4.61
N ALA A 147 -7.98 -17.24 5.25
CA ALA A 147 -6.70 -16.90 4.65
C ALA A 147 -6.38 -17.77 3.43
N ARG A 148 -6.61 -19.09 3.52
CA ARG A 148 -6.44 -20.02 2.38
C ARG A 148 -7.39 -19.71 1.23
N LYS A 149 -8.61 -19.25 1.52
CA LYS A 149 -9.57 -18.88 0.46
C LYS A 149 -9.16 -17.57 -0.19
N ILE A 150 -8.82 -16.56 0.60
CA ILE A 150 -8.26 -15.27 0.14
C ILE A 150 -7.03 -15.48 -0.75
N ALA A 151 -6.12 -16.38 -0.38
CA ALA A 151 -4.93 -16.68 -1.18
C ALA A 151 -5.27 -17.19 -2.60
N LYS A 152 -6.46 -17.77 -2.80
CA LYS A 152 -6.94 -18.25 -4.11
C LYS A 152 -7.78 -17.23 -4.85
N THR A 153 -8.67 -16.53 -4.15
CA THR A 153 -9.69 -15.65 -4.76
C THR A 153 -9.33 -14.17 -4.71
N GLY A 154 -8.28 -13.81 -3.97
CA GLY A 154 -7.93 -12.43 -3.67
C GLY A 154 -8.89 -11.77 -2.68
N LEU A 155 -8.70 -10.45 -2.51
CA LEU A 155 -9.56 -9.55 -1.74
C LEU A 155 -9.97 -8.37 -2.62
N PRO A 156 -11.17 -7.80 -2.43
CA PRO A 156 -11.52 -6.52 -3.01
C PRO A 156 -10.54 -5.43 -2.57
N ASN A 157 -9.94 -4.73 -3.53
CA ASN A 157 -8.89 -3.73 -3.29
C ASN A 157 -9.46 -2.35 -2.94
N TYR A 158 -10.19 -2.24 -1.82
CA TYR A 158 -10.74 -0.96 -1.35
C TYR A 158 -9.65 0.04 -0.96
N PHE A 159 -9.93 1.32 -1.17
CA PHE A 159 -9.18 2.39 -0.50
C PHE A 159 -9.51 2.41 1.00
N GLY A 160 -8.46 2.43 1.83
CA GLY A 160 -8.55 2.48 3.29
C GLY A 160 -9.02 3.83 3.83
N TYR A 161 -9.44 3.87 5.10
CA TYR A 161 -9.94 5.09 5.77
C TYR A 161 -8.96 6.25 5.73
N GLN A 162 -7.66 5.98 5.86
CA GLN A 162 -6.61 6.99 5.78
C GLN A 162 -6.62 7.79 4.46
N ARG A 163 -7.17 7.23 3.38
CA ARG A 163 -7.31 7.92 2.09
C ARG A 163 -8.31 9.07 2.13
N PHE A 164 -9.31 8.98 3.01
CA PHE A 164 -10.40 9.93 3.14
C PHE A 164 -10.11 11.05 4.16
N GLY A 165 -8.91 11.07 4.75
CA GLY A 165 -8.56 12.00 5.81
C GLY A 165 -9.08 11.57 7.19
N GLN A 166 -8.72 12.34 8.21
CA GLN A 166 -9.24 12.13 9.58
C GLN A 166 -10.63 12.74 9.77
N ASP A 167 -10.99 13.72 8.94
CA ASP A 167 -12.24 14.46 9.07
C ASP A 167 -13.36 13.82 8.25
N ALA A 168 -14.47 13.55 8.92
CA ALA A 168 -15.69 12.98 8.34
C ALA A 168 -16.35 13.87 7.27
N GLY A 169 -15.88 15.11 7.06
CA GLY A 169 -16.39 16.05 6.06
C GLY A 169 -15.59 16.11 4.76
N SER A 170 -14.49 15.35 4.63
CA SER A 170 -13.63 15.44 3.44
C SER A 170 -14.35 15.00 2.15
N ILE A 171 -15.32 14.08 2.26
CA ILE A 171 -16.12 13.61 1.10
C ILE A 171 -17.12 14.69 0.69
N GLU A 172 -17.83 15.30 1.65
CA GLU A 172 -18.78 16.39 1.40
C GLU A 172 -18.07 17.60 0.78
N GLN A 173 -16.94 18.03 1.35
CA GLN A 173 -16.11 19.08 0.76
C GLN A 173 -15.65 18.74 -0.65
N ALA A 174 -15.24 17.49 -0.89
CA ALA A 174 -14.85 17.04 -2.22
C ALA A 174 -16.03 17.09 -3.21
N LYS A 175 -17.24 16.71 -2.78
CA LYS A 175 -18.46 16.78 -3.60
C LYS A 175 -18.83 18.24 -3.93
N GLU A 176 -18.86 19.11 -2.93
CA GLU A 176 -19.14 20.55 -3.12
C GLU A 176 -18.11 21.19 -4.05
N MET A 177 -16.83 20.85 -3.88
CA MET A 177 -15.75 21.37 -4.73
C MET A 177 -15.90 20.90 -6.18
N ILE A 178 -16.20 19.62 -6.42
CA ILE A 178 -16.40 19.08 -7.78
C ILE A 178 -17.64 19.66 -8.45
N LYS A 179 -18.70 19.97 -7.69
CA LYS A 179 -19.90 20.65 -8.20
C LYS A 179 -19.71 22.15 -8.46
N GLY A 180 -18.62 22.74 -7.96
CA GLY A 180 -18.36 24.18 -8.04
C GLY A 180 -19.07 25.00 -6.95
N GLU A 181 -19.59 24.34 -5.91
CA GLU A 181 -20.26 24.97 -4.76
C GLU A 181 -19.24 25.42 -3.70
N LEU A 182 -18.05 24.83 -3.68
CA LEU A 182 -16.92 25.19 -2.82
C LEU A 182 -15.68 25.51 -3.65
N PHE A 183 -15.06 26.67 -3.44
CA PHE A 183 -13.82 27.05 -4.11
C PHE A 183 -12.61 26.82 -3.21
N ILE A 184 -11.63 26.08 -3.71
CA ILE A 184 -10.37 25.77 -3.01
C ILE A 184 -9.21 26.30 -3.86
N GLU A 185 -8.50 27.29 -3.31
CA GLU A 185 -7.33 27.90 -3.95
C GLU A 185 -6.08 27.02 -3.86
N ASP A 186 -5.85 26.38 -2.71
CA ASP A 186 -4.66 25.58 -2.48
C ASP A 186 -4.65 24.32 -3.37
N ALA A 187 -3.64 24.22 -4.24
CA ALA A 187 -3.51 23.13 -5.20
C ALA A 187 -3.34 21.75 -4.54
N LYS A 188 -2.71 21.66 -3.36
CA LYS A 188 -2.51 20.40 -2.65
C LYS A 188 -3.84 19.94 -2.05
N ILE A 189 -4.59 20.84 -1.42
CA ILE A 189 -5.93 20.54 -0.89
C ILE A 189 -6.85 20.11 -2.04
N LYS A 190 -6.83 20.83 -3.17
CA LYS A 190 -7.60 20.46 -4.35
C LYS A 190 -7.26 19.06 -4.86
N SER A 191 -5.98 18.74 -5.00
CA SER A 191 -5.52 17.41 -5.43
C SER A 191 -5.94 16.32 -4.43
N PHE A 192 -5.88 16.61 -3.13
CA PHE A 192 -6.34 15.70 -2.09
C PHE A 192 -7.85 15.43 -2.21
N LEU A 193 -8.67 16.48 -2.29
CA LEU A 193 -10.13 16.34 -2.41
C LEU A 193 -10.55 15.62 -3.70
N ILE A 194 -9.84 15.83 -4.81
CA ILE A 194 -10.05 15.04 -6.04
C ILE A 194 -9.77 13.55 -5.78
N SER A 195 -8.66 13.23 -5.11
CA SER A 195 -8.33 11.84 -4.76
C SER A 195 -9.38 11.23 -3.83
N VAL A 196 -9.90 11.98 -2.85
CA VAL A 196 -10.97 11.55 -1.94
C VAL A 196 -12.23 11.21 -2.74
N TYR A 197 -12.66 12.10 -3.64
CA TYR A 197 -13.84 11.90 -4.48
C TYR A 197 -13.72 10.63 -5.33
N GLN A 198 -12.60 10.46 -6.04
CA GLN A 198 -12.36 9.29 -6.89
C GLN A 198 -12.33 7.99 -6.08
N SER A 199 -11.61 7.97 -4.96
CA SER A 199 -11.51 6.80 -4.09
C SER A 199 -12.86 6.41 -3.48
N TYR A 200 -13.73 7.39 -3.19
CA TYR A 200 -15.06 7.14 -2.64
C TYR A 200 -15.93 6.39 -3.66
N TYR A 201 -16.09 6.94 -4.87
CA TYR A 201 -16.91 6.30 -5.89
C TYR A 201 -16.31 5.00 -6.41
N PHE A 202 -14.98 4.85 -6.38
CA PHE A 202 -14.34 3.57 -6.64
C PHE A 202 -14.76 2.52 -5.61
N ASN A 203 -14.73 2.85 -4.31
CA ASN A 203 -15.17 1.94 -3.25
C ASN A 203 -16.65 1.57 -3.39
N GLU A 204 -17.53 2.55 -3.65
CA GLU A 204 -18.96 2.30 -3.88
C GLU A 204 -19.18 1.36 -5.08
N TRP A 205 -18.52 1.63 -6.21
CA TRP A 205 -18.61 0.75 -7.39
C TRP A 205 -18.09 -0.66 -7.11
N LEU A 206 -16.96 -0.77 -6.41
CA LEU A 206 -16.37 -2.06 -6.06
C LEU A 206 -17.29 -2.86 -5.13
N ARG A 207 -17.93 -2.20 -4.17
CA ARG A 207 -18.94 -2.80 -3.28
C ARG A 207 -20.07 -3.44 -4.08
N GLU A 208 -20.67 -2.69 -5.02
CA GLU A 208 -21.73 -3.20 -5.88
C GLU A 208 -21.26 -4.39 -6.76
N ARG A 209 -20.02 -4.34 -7.27
CA ARG A 209 -19.44 -5.48 -8.02
C ARG A 209 -19.26 -6.71 -7.15
N VAL A 210 -18.87 -6.53 -5.88
CA VAL A 210 -18.74 -7.64 -4.92
C VAL A 210 -20.10 -8.25 -4.59
N LEU A 211 -21.10 -7.43 -4.32
CA LEU A 211 -22.48 -7.89 -4.07
C LEU A 211 -23.02 -8.71 -5.25
N LEU A 212 -22.92 -8.15 -6.46
CA LEU A 212 -23.34 -8.84 -7.68
C LEU A 212 -22.62 -10.18 -7.87
N SER A 213 -21.31 -10.21 -7.61
CA SER A 213 -20.49 -11.42 -7.72
C SER A 213 -20.87 -12.47 -6.67
N ARG A 214 -21.13 -12.03 -5.43
CA ARG A 214 -21.56 -12.90 -4.34
C ARG A 214 -22.88 -13.58 -4.64
N GLU A 215 -23.85 -12.84 -5.15
CA GLU A 215 -25.19 -13.34 -5.50
C GLU A 215 -25.18 -14.27 -6.71
N LYS A 216 -24.42 -13.92 -7.76
CA LYS A 216 -24.54 -14.59 -9.08
C LYS A 216 -23.43 -15.58 -9.40
N ASN A 217 -22.37 -15.67 -8.60
CA ASN A 217 -21.19 -16.48 -8.92
C ASN A 217 -20.58 -17.17 -7.70
N SER A 218 -21.41 -17.66 -6.76
CA SER A 218 -20.96 -18.50 -5.63
C SER A 218 -19.78 -17.93 -4.84
N SER A 219 -19.75 -16.60 -4.63
CA SER A 219 -18.65 -15.90 -3.96
C SER A 219 -17.30 -15.88 -4.70
N GLU A 220 -17.30 -16.08 -6.02
CA GLU A 220 -16.17 -15.79 -6.92
C GLU A 220 -16.44 -14.50 -7.70
N PHE A 221 -15.40 -13.74 -8.06
CA PHE A 221 -15.57 -12.48 -8.79
C PHE A 221 -16.19 -12.73 -10.18
N LEU A 222 -17.33 -12.09 -10.46
CA LEU A 222 -18.07 -12.28 -11.71
C LEU A 222 -17.53 -11.36 -12.80
N LEU A 223 -16.99 -11.97 -13.86
CA LEU A 223 -16.60 -11.26 -15.08
C LEU A 223 -17.82 -10.93 -15.94
N LEU A 224 -17.88 -9.70 -16.44
CA LEU A 224 -18.99 -9.20 -17.25
C LEU A 224 -18.52 -8.80 -18.64
N SER A 225 -19.43 -8.89 -19.62
CA SER A 225 -19.20 -8.29 -20.93
C SER A 225 -19.02 -6.78 -20.79
N GLY A 226 -17.99 -6.24 -21.44
CA GLY A 226 -17.64 -4.82 -21.35
C GLY A 226 -16.67 -4.45 -20.22
N ASP A 227 -16.27 -5.40 -19.36
CA ASP A 227 -15.23 -5.16 -18.35
C ASP A 227 -13.90 -4.71 -19.01
N VAL A 228 -13.15 -3.86 -18.30
CA VAL A 228 -11.82 -3.42 -18.70
C VAL A 228 -10.78 -4.24 -17.93
N TYR A 229 -9.88 -4.88 -18.66
CA TYR A 229 -8.84 -5.76 -18.12
C TYR A 229 -7.48 -5.10 -18.22
N LEU A 230 -6.69 -5.21 -17.15
CA LEU A 230 -5.29 -4.81 -17.10
C LEU A 230 -4.39 -6.04 -17.27
N SER A 231 -3.56 -6.05 -18.31
CA SER A 231 -2.60 -7.12 -18.54
C SER A 231 -1.36 -6.98 -17.65
N LYS A 232 -0.53 -8.04 -17.58
CA LYS A 232 0.74 -8.03 -16.84
C LYS A 232 1.74 -6.99 -17.37
N ASP A 233 1.68 -6.65 -18.65
CA ASP A 233 2.46 -5.57 -19.28
C ASP A 233 1.82 -4.18 -19.14
N GLY A 234 0.76 -4.05 -18.34
CA GLY A 234 0.14 -2.76 -17.99
C GLY A 234 -0.80 -2.19 -19.04
N LYS A 235 -1.26 -2.99 -20.01
CA LYS A 235 -2.16 -2.53 -21.06
C LYS A 235 -3.61 -2.78 -20.68
N LEU A 236 -4.45 -1.77 -20.92
CA LEU A 236 -5.90 -1.86 -20.74
C LEU A 236 -6.57 -2.38 -22.01
N SER A 237 -7.58 -3.25 -21.85
CA SER A 237 -8.35 -3.79 -22.97
C SER A 237 -9.77 -4.17 -22.56
N THR A 238 -10.71 -4.11 -23.51
CA THR A 238 -12.08 -4.60 -23.37
C THR A 238 -12.34 -5.68 -24.41
N PRO A 239 -12.03 -6.96 -24.11
CA PRO A 239 -12.17 -8.04 -25.05
C PRO A 239 -13.64 -8.31 -25.36
N LYS A 240 -13.93 -8.65 -26.63
CA LYS A 240 -15.30 -8.99 -27.08
C LYS A 240 -15.83 -10.29 -26.45
N LEU A 241 -14.93 -11.18 -26.05
CA LEU A 241 -15.23 -12.42 -25.34
C LEU A 241 -14.65 -12.32 -23.93
N ILE A 242 -15.41 -12.75 -22.93
CA ILE A 242 -14.98 -12.73 -21.53
C ILE A 242 -13.74 -13.64 -21.38
N PRO A 243 -12.61 -13.15 -20.87
CA PRO A 243 -11.43 -13.95 -20.60
C PRO A 243 -11.74 -15.02 -19.55
N THR A 244 -11.89 -16.27 -19.97
CA THR A 244 -11.93 -17.43 -19.07
C THR A 244 -10.50 -17.86 -18.74
N LYS A 245 -10.31 -18.86 -17.86
CA LYS A 245 -8.98 -19.46 -17.61
C LYS A 245 -8.25 -19.91 -18.90
N GLU A 246 -8.98 -20.16 -19.99
CA GLU A 246 -8.43 -20.47 -21.31
C GLU A 246 -7.81 -19.28 -22.05
N PHE A 247 -8.07 -18.04 -21.61
CA PHE A 247 -7.45 -16.84 -22.18
C PHE A 247 -5.99 -16.69 -21.76
N GLU A 248 -5.62 -17.17 -20.56
CA GLU A 248 -4.24 -17.16 -20.07
C GLU A 248 -3.36 -18.23 -20.73
N SER A 249 -3.94 -19.32 -21.27
CA SER A 249 -3.19 -20.41 -21.92
C SER A 249 -2.92 -20.18 -23.42
N LYS A 250 -3.50 -19.12 -24.01
CA LYS A 250 -3.37 -18.80 -25.44
C LYS A 250 -2.57 -17.51 -25.72
N LYS A 251 -1.79 -17.02 -24.76
CA LYS A 251 -0.84 -15.92 -24.95
C LYS A 251 0.56 -16.31 -24.50
#